data_AF-A0A090VJR2-F1
#
_entry.id   AF-A0A090VJR2-F1
#
_cell.length_a   1.000
_cell.length_b   1.000
_cell.length_c   1.000
_cell.angle_alpha   90.00
_cell.angle_beta   90.00
_cell.angle_gamma   90.00
#
_symmetry.space_group_name_H-M   'P 1'
#
loop_
_entity.id
_entity.type
_entity.pdbx_description
1 polymer ?
#
loop_
_entity_poly.entity_id
_entity_poly.type
_entity_poly.pdbx_seq_one_letter_code
_entity_poly.pdbx_strand_id
1 'polypeptide(L)'
;MLFFFTTIIVGQEFISIPTNIKKEDRIAFTLYTVHENTLKLTAQFYPIINFEPFEASLEIEENGKWVKKATAPIRYPGYTSLFRLENWDDTKEINYRVVHNNKAFYEGIIRKNPIHKDTFTLAALTCNSVYPQHGGDISRDDIVSNLTKLQPDLIFFSGDQVYDHSQHYIYWLKFGTDFKELLRNTPTICITDDHDVGQGNIWGANGKKTETRSGVSGGYYMPVEYVKEVERAQTSHLPDAYDPTPIEQGIGVYYTDLKWGGISFAILEDRKFKSGLLDLPKYAPDIFPDGTRDALLILMLTLENLIFLEQNY
;
A
#
# COMPACT_ATOMS: atom_id res chain seq x y z
N MET A 1 32.81 -10.22 -46.12
CA MET A 1 31.75 -10.86 -45.31
C MET A 1 31.30 -9.83 -44.28
N LEU A 2 30.20 -9.13 -44.55
CA LEU A 2 29.66 -8.09 -43.67
C LEU A 2 28.73 -8.77 -42.66
N PHE A 3 29.11 -8.78 -41.39
CA PHE A 3 28.21 -9.23 -40.31
C PHE A 3 27.27 -8.07 -39.97
N PHE A 4 25.98 -8.23 -40.30
CA PHE A 4 24.93 -7.41 -39.74
C PHE A 4 24.60 -7.95 -38.34
N PHE A 5 24.98 -7.19 -37.31
CA PHE A 5 24.39 -7.37 -35.99
C PHE A 5 23.02 -6.68 -36.01
N THR A 6 21.96 -7.48 -36.15
CA THR A 6 20.61 -7.03 -35.80
C THR A 6 20.48 -7.06 -34.28
N THR A 7 20.65 -5.91 -33.65
CA THR A 7 20.26 -5.70 -32.26
C THR A 7 18.73 -5.71 -32.23
N ILE A 8 18.11 -6.82 -31.82
CA ILE A 8 16.69 -6.83 -31.48
C ILE A 8 16.57 -6.08 -30.16
N ILE A 9 16.19 -4.81 -30.23
CA ILE A 9 15.70 -4.09 -29.06
C ILE A 9 14.32 -4.69 -28.78
N VAL A 10 14.26 -5.61 -27.82
CA VAL A 10 12.98 -5.98 -27.20
C VAL A 10 12.55 -4.75 -26.41
N GLY A 11 11.68 -3.93 -27.01
CA GLY A 11 11.05 -2.82 -26.31
C GLY A 11 10.23 -3.39 -25.15
N GLN A 12 10.47 -2.87 -23.95
CA GLN A 12 9.64 -3.19 -22.79
C GLN A 12 8.22 -2.69 -23.06
N GLU A 13 7.24 -3.59 -23.13
CA GLU A 13 5.83 -3.18 -23.21
C GLU A 13 5.46 -2.52 -21.88
N PHE A 14 5.10 -1.23 -21.92
CA PHE A 14 4.65 -0.51 -20.75
C PHE A 14 3.26 -1.00 -20.34
N ILE A 15 3.07 -1.23 -19.03
CA ILE A 15 1.75 -1.53 -18.47
C ILE A 15 0.83 -0.36 -18.78
N SER A 16 -0.37 -0.65 -19.29
CA SER A 16 -1.38 0.35 -19.60
C SER A 16 -2.69 0.00 -18.92
N ILE A 17 -3.48 1.04 -18.63
CA ILE A 17 -4.85 0.87 -18.16
C ILE A 17 -5.66 0.20 -19.28
N PRO A 18 -6.49 -0.83 -18.98
CA PRO A 18 -7.37 -1.42 -19.97
C PRO A 18 -8.20 -0.36 -20.69
N THR A 19 -8.24 -0.40 -22.03
CA THR A 19 -8.81 0.68 -22.86
C THR A 19 -10.35 0.73 -22.88
N ASN A 20 -11.04 -0.26 -22.30
CA ASN A 20 -12.51 -0.38 -22.32
C ASN A 20 -13.06 -0.91 -20.99
N ILE A 21 -12.78 -0.20 -19.90
CA ILE A 21 -13.30 -0.56 -18.57
C ILE A 21 -14.79 -0.26 -18.54
N LYS A 22 -15.59 -1.32 -18.46
CA LYS A 22 -17.05 -1.22 -18.41
C LYS A 22 -17.48 -0.57 -17.09
N LYS A 23 -18.71 -0.06 -17.07
CA LYS A 23 -19.22 0.68 -15.90
C LYS A 23 -19.35 -0.22 -14.67
N GLU A 24 -19.62 -1.50 -14.88
CA GLU A 24 -19.69 -2.56 -13.88
C GLU A 24 -18.32 -2.91 -13.27
N ASP A 25 -17.23 -2.66 -14.00
CA ASP A 25 -15.86 -3.00 -13.60
C ASP A 25 -15.08 -1.79 -13.03
N ARG A 26 -15.77 -0.68 -12.69
CA ARG A 26 -15.11 0.59 -12.34
C ARG A 26 -14.32 0.53 -11.02
N ILE A 27 -14.73 -0.31 -10.09
CA ILE A 27 -14.05 -0.49 -8.80
C ILE A 27 -12.96 -1.55 -9.00
N ALA A 28 -11.71 -1.17 -8.79
CA ALA A 28 -10.56 -2.04 -9.06
C ALA A 28 -10.30 -3.02 -7.91
N PHE A 29 -10.15 -2.49 -6.70
CA PHE A 29 -9.94 -3.27 -5.48
C PHE A 29 -10.19 -2.42 -4.23
N THR A 30 -10.12 -3.07 -3.07
CA THR A 30 -10.23 -2.40 -1.77
C THR A 30 -9.16 -2.90 -0.81
N LEU A 31 -8.78 -2.06 0.14
CA LEU A 31 -7.96 -2.40 1.31
C LEU A 31 -8.73 -2.03 2.57
N TYR A 32 -8.60 -2.82 3.65
CA TYR A 32 -9.24 -2.48 4.91
C TYR A 32 -8.41 -2.89 6.13
N THR A 33 -8.63 -2.19 7.24
CA THR A 33 -8.30 -2.66 8.58
C THR A 33 -9.49 -2.45 9.51
N VAL A 34 -9.54 -3.26 10.58
CA VAL A 34 -10.41 -3.03 11.73
C VAL A 34 -9.51 -2.85 12.94
N HIS A 35 -9.67 -1.71 13.62
CA HIS A 35 -8.88 -1.35 14.80
C HIS A 35 -9.82 -0.65 15.78
N GLU A 36 -9.85 -1.10 17.04
CA GLU A 36 -10.63 -0.47 18.13
C GLU A 36 -12.06 -0.09 17.70
N ASN A 37 -12.83 -1.09 17.27
CA ASN A 37 -14.22 -0.92 16.80
C ASN A 37 -14.38 0.10 15.66
N THR A 38 -13.34 0.34 14.87
CA THR A 38 -13.39 1.21 13.69
C THR A 38 -12.94 0.43 12.47
N LEU A 39 -13.84 0.30 11.49
CA LEU A 39 -13.51 -0.18 10.15
C LEU A 39 -13.09 1.01 9.29
N LYS A 40 -11.87 0.95 8.74
CA LYS A 40 -11.43 1.83 7.66
C LYS A 40 -11.26 1.04 6.39
N LEU A 41 -11.81 1.54 5.29
CA LEU A 41 -11.75 0.89 3.99
C LEU A 41 -11.40 1.92 2.91
N THR A 42 -10.39 1.61 2.12
CA THR A 42 -10.03 2.37 0.91
C THR A 42 -10.50 1.60 -0.30
N ALA A 43 -11.28 2.25 -1.16
CA ALA A 43 -11.66 1.73 -2.46
C ALA A 43 -10.87 2.43 -3.55
N GLN A 44 -10.19 1.64 -4.38
CA GLN A 44 -9.44 2.09 -5.54
C GLN A 44 -10.30 1.93 -6.79
N PHE A 45 -10.35 2.97 -7.62
CA PHE A 45 -11.13 2.97 -8.85
C PHE A 45 -10.21 3.04 -10.07
N TYR A 46 -10.66 2.42 -11.14
CA TYR A 46 -10.22 2.78 -12.48
C TYR A 46 -10.69 4.20 -12.84
N PRO A 47 -10.15 4.84 -13.91
CA PRO A 47 -10.47 6.23 -14.20
C PRO A 47 -11.99 6.46 -14.30
N ILE A 48 -12.49 7.46 -13.61
CA ILE A 48 -13.89 7.87 -13.71
C ILE A 48 -14.05 8.67 -15.01
N ILE A 49 -14.96 8.23 -15.88
CA ILE A 49 -15.13 8.79 -17.23
C ILE A 49 -16.49 9.47 -17.40
N ASN A 50 -16.55 10.48 -18.27
CA ASN A 50 -17.78 11.18 -18.66
C ASN A 50 -18.54 11.78 -17.45
N PHE A 51 -19.87 11.59 -17.42
CA PHE A 51 -20.78 12.06 -16.38
C PHE A 51 -20.98 11.04 -15.24
N GLU A 52 -20.01 10.14 -15.03
CA GLU A 52 -20.03 9.25 -13.86
C GLU A 52 -19.82 10.06 -12.56
N PRO A 53 -20.56 9.77 -11.49
CA PRO A 53 -20.47 10.53 -10.25
C PRO A 53 -19.11 10.31 -9.57
N PHE A 54 -18.45 11.36 -9.10
CA PHE A 54 -17.24 11.23 -8.28
C PHE A 54 -17.59 10.88 -6.81
N GLU A 55 -18.35 9.80 -6.64
CA GLU A 55 -18.85 9.32 -5.36
C GLU A 55 -19.03 7.80 -5.40
N ALA A 56 -18.87 7.17 -4.24
CA ALA A 56 -19.18 5.77 -4.01
C ALA A 56 -19.84 5.59 -2.64
N SER A 57 -20.50 4.45 -2.44
CA SER A 57 -21.08 4.07 -1.15
C SER A 57 -20.56 2.73 -0.66
N LEU A 58 -20.42 2.61 0.65
CA LEU A 58 -20.14 1.35 1.33
C LEU A 58 -21.46 0.81 1.90
N GLU A 59 -21.78 -0.42 1.52
CA GLU A 59 -22.91 -1.17 2.02
C GLU A 59 -22.43 -2.45 2.71
N ILE A 60 -23.20 -2.91 3.70
CA ILE A 60 -22.96 -4.20 4.36
C ILE A 60 -24.22 -5.05 4.31
N GLU A 61 -24.08 -6.36 4.38
CA GLU A 61 -25.20 -7.28 4.41
C GLU A 61 -25.75 -7.45 5.83
N GLU A 62 -27.02 -7.09 6.05
CA GLU A 62 -27.75 -7.28 7.29
C GLU A 62 -29.06 -8.03 7.02
N ASN A 63 -29.24 -9.19 7.66
CA ASN A 63 -30.45 -10.02 7.51
C ASN A 63 -30.78 -10.36 6.03
N GLY A 64 -29.75 -10.66 5.23
CA GLY A 64 -29.88 -10.98 3.80
C GLY A 64 -30.21 -9.78 2.90
N LYS A 65 -30.01 -8.55 3.39
CA LYS A 65 -30.24 -7.32 2.63
C LYS A 65 -29.01 -6.41 2.70
N TRP A 66 -28.68 -5.79 1.57
CA TRP A 66 -27.66 -4.75 1.52
C TRP A 66 -28.17 -3.46 2.14
N VAL A 67 -27.44 -2.94 3.13
CA VAL A 67 -27.75 -1.71 3.85
C VAL A 67 -26.59 -0.73 3.67
N LYS A 68 -26.89 0.43 3.08
CA LYS A 68 -25.92 1.52 2.93
C LYS A 68 -25.51 2.07 4.29
N LYS A 69 -24.20 2.05 4.58
CA LYS A 69 -23.62 2.56 5.83
C LYS A 69 -22.90 3.89 5.66
N ALA A 70 -22.26 4.10 4.51
CA ALA A 70 -21.56 5.35 4.23
C ALA A 70 -21.59 5.71 2.75
N THR A 71 -21.36 6.99 2.48
CA THR A 71 -21.12 7.56 1.15
C THR A 71 -19.87 8.43 1.25
N ALA A 72 -18.98 8.34 0.26
CA ALA A 72 -17.73 9.10 0.24
C ALA A 72 -17.38 9.55 -1.20
N PRO A 73 -16.76 10.74 -1.36
CA PRO A 73 -16.32 11.20 -2.67
C PRO A 73 -15.19 10.33 -3.21
N ILE A 74 -15.08 10.25 -4.54
CA ILE A 74 -13.90 9.72 -5.23
C ILE A 74 -12.94 10.89 -5.42
N ARG A 75 -11.74 10.81 -4.85
CA ARG A 75 -10.74 11.87 -4.87
C ARG A 75 -9.86 11.76 -6.11
N TYR A 76 -9.60 12.89 -6.75
CA TYR A 76 -8.65 13.03 -7.86
C TYR A 76 -7.48 13.94 -7.41
N PRO A 77 -6.21 13.64 -7.77
CA PRO A 77 -5.74 12.49 -8.57
C PRO A 77 -5.84 11.14 -7.83
N GLY A 78 -5.56 10.03 -8.53
CA GLY A 78 -5.48 8.70 -7.90
C GLY A 78 -6.80 7.93 -7.76
N TYR A 79 -7.97 8.57 -7.90
CA TYR A 79 -9.29 7.93 -7.93
C TYR A 79 -9.55 6.97 -6.75
N THR A 80 -9.43 7.48 -5.53
CA THR A 80 -9.69 6.71 -4.29
C THR A 80 -10.90 7.24 -3.54
N SER A 81 -11.67 6.34 -2.91
CA SER A 81 -12.72 6.70 -1.96
C SER A 81 -12.40 6.08 -0.60
N LEU A 82 -12.53 6.87 0.47
CA LEU A 82 -12.12 6.52 1.82
C LEU A 82 -13.36 6.42 2.71
N PHE A 83 -13.57 5.26 3.32
CA PHE A 83 -14.69 5.00 4.21
C PHE A 83 -14.19 4.77 5.63
N ARG A 84 -14.96 5.28 6.61
CA ARG A 84 -14.78 5.05 8.04
C ARG A 84 -16.13 4.71 8.63
N LEU A 85 -16.23 3.57 9.29
CA LEU A 85 -17.39 3.17 10.09
C LEU A 85 -16.93 2.94 11.53
N GLU A 86 -17.48 3.72 12.46
CA GLU A 86 -17.22 3.59 13.90
C GLU A 86 -18.23 2.62 14.53
N ASN A 87 -17.92 2.16 15.75
CA ASN A 87 -18.71 1.17 16.48
C ASN A 87 -18.92 -0.14 15.68
N TRP A 88 -17.90 -0.54 14.92
CA TRP A 88 -17.88 -1.79 14.18
C TRP A 88 -17.85 -3.00 15.14
N ASP A 89 -18.77 -3.92 14.93
CA ASP A 89 -18.84 -5.22 15.63
C ASP A 89 -17.95 -6.23 14.91
N ASP A 90 -16.72 -6.39 15.40
CA ASP A 90 -15.72 -7.32 14.87
C ASP A 90 -15.89 -8.76 15.41
N THR A 91 -16.94 -9.03 16.19
CA THR A 91 -17.25 -10.39 16.67
C THR A 91 -17.89 -11.28 15.60
N LYS A 92 -18.25 -10.69 14.45
CA LYS A 92 -18.92 -11.34 13.34
C LYS A 92 -18.17 -11.09 12.04
N GLU A 93 -18.27 -12.07 11.17
CA GLU A 93 -17.91 -11.90 9.77
C GLU A 93 -19.09 -11.26 9.03
N ILE A 94 -18.82 -10.23 8.24
CA ILE A 94 -19.85 -9.43 7.56
C ILE A 94 -19.45 -9.23 6.11
N ASN A 95 -20.34 -9.60 5.19
CA ASN A 95 -20.19 -9.27 3.78
C ASN A 95 -20.36 -7.76 3.58
N TYR A 96 -19.46 -7.16 2.79
CA TYR A 96 -19.57 -5.77 2.39
C TYR A 96 -19.54 -5.66 0.87
N ARG A 97 -19.99 -4.50 0.37
CA ARG A 97 -19.73 -4.10 -0.99
C ARG A 97 -19.53 -2.61 -1.13
N VAL A 98 -18.63 -2.23 -2.04
CA VAL A 98 -18.55 -0.87 -2.54
C VAL A 98 -19.44 -0.77 -3.78
N VAL A 99 -20.26 0.27 -3.82
CA VAL A 99 -21.18 0.55 -4.92
C VAL A 99 -20.82 1.87 -5.57
N HIS A 100 -20.74 1.87 -6.90
CA HIS A 100 -20.55 3.09 -7.66
C HIS A 100 -21.55 3.16 -8.82
N ASN A 101 -22.23 4.31 -8.89
CA ASN A 101 -23.19 4.65 -9.93
C ASN A 101 -24.31 3.61 -10.13
N ASN A 102 -24.66 2.85 -9.07
CA ASN A 102 -25.60 1.72 -9.12
C ASN A 102 -25.31 0.70 -10.24
N LYS A 103 -24.05 0.58 -10.65
CA LYS A 103 -23.61 -0.27 -11.77
C LYS A 103 -22.43 -1.14 -11.41
N ALA A 104 -21.40 -0.56 -10.79
CA ALA A 104 -20.28 -1.31 -10.24
C ALA A 104 -20.60 -1.74 -8.81
N PHE A 105 -20.41 -3.02 -8.53
CA PHE A 105 -20.55 -3.63 -7.22
C PHE A 105 -19.29 -4.45 -6.98
N TYR A 106 -18.52 -4.09 -5.98
CA TYR A 106 -17.31 -4.81 -5.59
C TYR A 106 -17.51 -5.39 -4.20
N GLU A 107 -17.65 -6.71 -4.12
CA GLU A 107 -18.00 -7.44 -2.91
C GLU A 107 -16.77 -8.10 -2.27
N GLY A 108 -16.79 -8.17 -0.95
CA GLY A 108 -15.77 -8.80 -0.14
C GLY A 108 -16.30 -9.09 1.27
N ILE A 109 -15.39 -9.47 2.15
CA ILE A 109 -15.70 -9.86 3.53
C ILE A 109 -14.84 -9.05 4.51
N ILE A 110 -15.49 -8.41 5.49
CA ILE A 110 -14.82 -7.94 6.69
C ILE A 110 -14.82 -9.10 7.67
N ARG A 111 -13.63 -9.65 7.95
CA ARG A 111 -13.48 -10.85 8.78
C ARG A 111 -13.87 -10.57 10.23
N LYS A 112 -14.33 -11.63 10.89
CA LYS A 112 -14.37 -11.69 12.36
C LYS A 112 -12.95 -11.59 12.92
N ASN A 113 -12.79 -10.87 14.02
CA ASN A 113 -11.52 -10.77 14.75
C ASN A 113 -11.09 -12.15 15.29
N PRO A 114 -9.89 -12.65 14.93
CA PRO A 114 -9.47 -14.02 15.23
C PRO A 114 -8.95 -14.22 16.67
N ILE A 115 -9.45 -13.46 17.66
CA ILE A 115 -9.00 -13.52 19.07
C ILE A 115 -9.14 -14.90 19.74
N HIS A 116 -9.95 -15.80 19.17
CA HIS A 116 -10.19 -17.15 19.68
C HIS A 116 -9.49 -18.24 18.87
N LYS A 117 -8.60 -17.87 17.93
CA LYS A 117 -7.76 -18.83 17.23
C LYS A 117 -6.53 -19.15 18.07
N ASP A 118 -6.20 -20.43 18.16
CA ASP A 118 -4.96 -20.90 18.81
C ASP A 118 -3.70 -20.51 18.02
N THR A 119 -3.84 -20.24 16.72
CA THR A 119 -2.74 -19.87 15.83
C THR A 119 -3.14 -18.69 14.97
N PHE A 120 -2.34 -17.64 15.05
CA PHE A 120 -2.44 -16.46 14.20
C PHE A 120 -1.49 -16.59 13.00
N THR A 121 -2.00 -16.42 11.79
CA THR A 121 -1.19 -16.49 10.56
C THR A 121 -1.01 -15.12 9.93
N LEU A 122 0.22 -14.61 9.91
CA LEU A 122 0.60 -13.41 9.15
C LEU A 122 1.25 -13.82 7.83
N ALA A 123 0.74 -13.31 6.71
CA ALA A 123 1.44 -13.35 5.42
C ALA A 123 2.21 -12.05 5.19
N ALA A 124 3.53 -12.10 5.18
CA ALA A 124 4.40 -10.94 4.90
C ALA A 124 4.92 -10.98 3.46
N LEU A 125 4.73 -9.89 2.73
CA LEU A 125 5.08 -9.71 1.32
C LEU A 125 5.84 -8.39 1.16
N THR A 126 6.77 -8.36 0.22
CA THR A 126 7.63 -7.19 -0.03
C THR A 126 8.11 -7.19 -1.48
N CYS A 127 8.52 -6.03 -2.00
CA CYS A 127 9.17 -5.87 -3.30
C CYS A 127 8.38 -6.47 -4.48
N ASN A 128 7.21 -5.89 -4.80
CA ASN A 128 6.36 -6.30 -5.92
C ASN A 128 6.82 -5.70 -7.25
N SER A 129 8.09 -5.88 -7.60
CA SER A 129 8.61 -5.33 -8.84
C SER A 129 7.90 -5.92 -10.06
N VAL A 130 7.70 -5.06 -11.05
CA VAL A 130 7.07 -5.33 -12.35
C VAL A 130 8.10 -5.53 -13.46
N TYR A 131 9.39 -5.41 -13.13
CA TYR A 131 10.46 -5.54 -14.10
C TYR A 131 10.82 -7.00 -14.36
N PRO A 132 10.99 -7.43 -15.63
CA PRO A 132 11.31 -8.83 -15.95
C PRO A 132 12.58 -9.35 -15.29
N GLN A 133 13.62 -8.52 -15.15
CA GLN A 133 14.85 -8.90 -14.45
C GLN A 133 14.65 -9.21 -12.95
N HIS A 134 13.52 -8.78 -12.37
CA HIS A 134 13.10 -9.08 -10.99
C HIS A 134 11.99 -10.15 -10.96
N GLY A 135 11.65 -10.76 -12.10
CA GLY A 135 10.52 -11.69 -12.24
C GLY A 135 9.16 -11.02 -12.19
N GLY A 136 9.08 -9.71 -12.46
CA GLY A 136 7.84 -8.93 -12.37
C GLY A 136 6.84 -9.15 -13.49
N ASP A 137 7.26 -9.81 -14.57
CA ASP A 137 6.44 -10.32 -15.66
C ASP A 137 5.79 -11.68 -15.34
N ILE A 138 6.23 -12.33 -14.26
CA ILE A 138 5.66 -13.61 -13.79
C ILE A 138 4.32 -13.35 -13.09
N SER A 139 3.33 -14.18 -13.41
CA SER A 139 2.02 -14.12 -12.75
C SER A 139 2.13 -14.31 -11.23
N ARG A 140 1.30 -13.58 -10.47
CA ARG A 140 1.19 -13.72 -9.02
C ARG A 140 0.16 -14.77 -8.59
N ASP A 141 -0.46 -15.48 -9.54
CA ASP A 141 -1.51 -16.48 -9.28
C ASP A 141 -1.08 -17.58 -8.30
N ASP A 142 0.17 -18.04 -8.37
CA ASP A 142 0.68 -19.08 -7.47
C ASP A 142 0.77 -18.55 -6.02
N ILE A 143 1.21 -17.31 -5.82
CA ILE A 143 1.24 -16.67 -4.50
C ILE A 143 -0.19 -16.47 -4.00
N VAL A 144 -1.06 -15.92 -4.84
CA VAL A 144 -2.46 -15.63 -4.50
C VAL A 144 -3.22 -16.91 -4.17
N SER A 145 -3.07 -17.96 -4.96
CA SER A 145 -3.77 -19.24 -4.74
C SER A 145 -3.29 -19.94 -3.48
N ASN A 146 -2.00 -19.89 -3.17
CA ASN A 146 -1.46 -20.46 -1.94
C ASN A 146 -1.89 -19.67 -0.70
N LEU A 147 -1.87 -18.34 -0.75
CA LEU A 147 -2.36 -17.51 0.35
C LEU A 147 -3.88 -17.63 0.53
N THR A 148 -4.64 -17.80 -0.56
CA THR A 148 -6.08 -18.07 -0.49
C THR A 148 -6.36 -19.38 0.24
N LYS A 149 -5.57 -20.43 -0.01
CA LYS A 149 -5.67 -21.71 0.70
C LYS A 149 -5.22 -21.60 2.17
N LEU A 150 -4.18 -20.81 2.45
CA LEU A 150 -3.66 -20.61 3.80
C LEU A 150 -4.61 -19.79 4.68
N GLN A 151 -5.41 -18.91 4.05
CA GLN A 151 -6.34 -18.01 4.74
C GLN A 151 -5.67 -17.20 5.87
N PRO A 152 -4.61 -16.43 5.58
CA PRO A 152 -3.92 -15.65 6.61
C PRO A 152 -4.89 -14.73 7.34
N ASP A 153 -4.64 -14.49 8.63
CA ASP A 153 -5.45 -13.64 9.49
C ASP A 153 -5.16 -12.15 9.26
N LEU A 154 -3.97 -11.85 8.75
CA LEU A 154 -3.49 -10.53 8.40
C LEU A 154 -2.49 -10.65 7.25
N ILE A 155 -2.50 -9.69 6.32
CA ILE A 155 -1.49 -9.56 5.27
C ILE A 155 -0.67 -8.29 5.55
N PHE A 156 0.64 -8.37 5.37
CA PHE A 156 1.54 -7.23 5.49
C PHE A 156 2.34 -7.04 4.20
N PHE A 157 2.15 -5.89 3.55
CA PHE A 157 2.99 -5.40 2.46
C PHE A 157 3.95 -4.35 3.01
N SER A 158 5.24 -4.68 3.06
CA SER A 158 6.23 -3.91 3.83
C SER A 158 6.86 -2.73 3.10
N GLY A 159 6.44 -2.46 1.87
CA GLY A 159 7.12 -1.51 0.97
C GLY A 159 7.23 -2.04 -0.46
N ASP A 160 7.56 -1.14 -1.38
CA ASP A 160 7.86 -1.43 -2.77
C ASP A 160 6.71 -2.15 -3.50
N GLN A 161 5.50 -1.63 -3.38
CA GLN A 161 4.39 -2.16 -4.19
C GLN A 161 4.45 -1.64 -5.63
N VAL A 162 5.03 -0.45 -5.84
CA VAL A 162 5.11 0.21 -7.14
C VAL A 162 6.55 0.64 -7.43
N TYR A 163 7.07 0.21 -8.58
CA TYR A 163 8.44 0.55 -9.03
C TYR A 163 8.49 1.61 -10.13
N ASP A 164 7.35 1.99 -10.72
CA ASP A 164 7.29 3.06 -11.71
C ASP A 164 6.80 4.35 -11.07
N HIS A 165 7.70 5.32 -11.04
CA HIS A 165 7.50 6.57 -10.31
C HIS A 165 6.80 7.65 -11.15
N SER A 166 6.69 7.44 -12.46
CA SER A 166 6.07 8.39 -13.38
C SER A 166 4.59 8.09 -13.60
N GLN A 167 4.19 6.83 -13.37
CA GLN A 167 2.84 6.33 -13.59
C GLN A 167 2.32 5.54 -12.39
N HIS A 168 2.58 6.03 -11.16
CA HIS A 168 2.24 5.32 -9.91
C HIS A 168 0.83 4.72 -9.93
N TYR A 169 -0.18 5.52 -10.28
CA TYR A 169 -1.56 5.09 -10.39
C TYR A 169 -1.76 3.82 -11.24
N ILE A 170 -1.09 3.71 -12.39
CA ILE A 170 -1.23 2.57 -13.31
C ILE A 170 -0.64 1.31 -12.69
N TYR A 171 0.52 1.43 -12.06
CA TYR A 171 1.21 0.31 -11.44
C TYR A 171 0.58 -0.08 -10.09
N TRP A 172 -0.05 0.87 -9.40
CA TRP A 172 -0.89 0.61 -8.25
C TRP A 172 -2.15 -0.18 -8.63
N LEU A 173 -2.76 0.12 -9.78
CA LEU A 173 -3.83 -0.71 -10.34
C LEU A 173 -3.36 -2.12 -10.71
N LYS A 174 -2.12 -2.28 -11.21
CA LYS A 174 -1.52 -3.60 -11.46
C LYS A 174 -1.38 -4.40 -10.16
N PHE A 175 -0.77 -3.79 -9.12
CA PHE A 175 -0.68 -4.39 -7.79
C PHE A 175 -2.06 -4.84 -7.29
N GLY A 176 -3.03 -3.94 -7.35
CA GLY A 176 -4.41 -4.23 -6.99
C GLY A 176 -5.00 -5.38 -7.77
N THR A 177 -4.81 -5.41 -9.08
CA THR A 177 -5.31 -6.47 -9.96
C THR A 177 -4.74 -7.83 -9.58
N ASP A 178 -3.45 -7.89 -9.22
CA ASP A 178 -2.79 -9.12 -8.82
C ASP A 178 -3.32 -9.65 -7.49
N PHE A 179 -3.54 -8.77 -6.50
CA PHE A 179 -3.85 -9.20 -5.13
C PHE A 179 -5.31 -9.03 -4.71
N LYS A 180 -6.20 -8.46 -5.54
CA LYS A 180 -7.58 -8.09 -5.20
C LYS A 180 -8.38 -9.18 -4.48
N GLU A 181 -8.19 -10.44 -4.86
CA GLU A 181 -8.91 -11.58 -4.28
C GLU A 181 -8.57 -11.80 -2.81
N LEU A 182 -7.32 -11.52 -2.42
CA LEU A 182 -6.88 -11.53 -1.03
C LEU A 182 -7.33 -10.26 -0.29
N LEU A 183 -7.10 -9.10 -0.90
CA LEU A 183 -7.28 -7.78 -0.27
C LEU A 183 -8.74 -7.49 0.10
N ARG A 184 -9.69 -7.95 -0.71
CA ARG A 184 -11.13 -7.79 -0.42
C ARG A 184 -11.64 -8.66 0.73
N ASN A 185 -10.85 -9.62 1.18
CA ASN A 185 -11.28 -10.65 2.12
C ASN A 185 -10.39 -10.73 3.36
N THR A 186 -9.31 -9.96 3.45
CA THR A 186 -8.32 -10.10 4.53
C THR A 186 -7.82 -8.72 4.94
N PRO A 187 -7.82 -8.39 6.24
CA PRO A 187 -7.27 -7.12 6.68
C PRO A 187 -5.80 -7.04 6.25
N THR A 188 -5.38 -5.87 5.81
CA THR A 188 -4.06 -5.67 5.22
C THR A 188 -3.39 -4.47 5.87
N ILE A 189 -2.11 -4.62 6.24
CA ILE A 189 -1.21 -3.50 6.50
C ILE A 189 -0.41 -3.28 5.22
N CYS A 190 -0.49 -2.09 4.64
CA CYS A 190 0.33 -1.69 3.49
C CYS A 190 1.05 -0.39 3.85
N ILE A 191 2.37 -0.38 3.72
CA ILE A 191 3.21 0.80 3.97
C ILE A 191 4.07 1.11 2.74
N THR A 192 4.49 2.37 2.63
CA THR A 192 5.30 2.87 1.52
C THR A 192 6.79 2.60 1.76
N ASP A 193 7.54 2.35 0.69
CA ASP A 193 9.02 2.42 0.70
C ASP A 193 9.56 3.28 -0.46
N ASP A 194 10.86 3.23 -0.71
CA ASP A 194 11.60 4.11 -1.61
C ASP A 194 11.09 4.08 -3.04
N HIS A 195 10.83 2.88 -3.57
CA HIS A 195 10.30 2.77 -4.91
C HIS A 195 8.86 3.32 -5.02
N ASP A 196 8.03 3.20 -3.99
CA ASP A 196 6.68 3.74 -4.02
C ASP A 196 6.68 5.27 -4.16
N VAL A 197 7.61 5.95 -3.49
CA VAL A 197 7.72 7.43 -3.49
C VAL A 197 8.73 7.97 -4.51
N GLY A 198 9.31 7.13 -5.35
CA GLY A 198 10.16 7.53 -6.47
C GLY A 198 11.60 7.89 -6.14
N GLN A 199 12.19 7.20 -5.16
CA GLN A 199 13.57 7.36 -4.71
C GLN A 199 14.41 6.11 -4.99
N GLY A 200 15.74 6.29 -5.02
CA GLY A 200 16.67 5.17 -5.00
C GLY A 200 16.75 4.52 -3.62
N ASN A 201 16.79 5.34 -2.56
CA ASN A 201 16.56 4.93 -1.18
C ASN A 201 15.85 6.06 -0.42
N ILE A 202 14.96 5.73 0.51
CA ILE A 202 14.18 6.71 1.26
C ILE A 202 14.78 6.88 2.65
N TRP A 203 15.35 8.07 2.84
CA TRP A 203 15.80 8.61 4.11
C TRP A 203 15.00 9.90 4.29
N GLY A 204 13.78 9.82 4.79
CA GLY A 204 12.79 10.89 4.64
C GLY A 204 13.19 12.21 5.30
N ALA A 205 14.14 12.19 6.25
CA ALA A 205 14.69 13.37 6.93
C ALA A 205 13.58 14.35 7.35
N ASN A 206 12.54 13.81 7.99
CA ASN A 206 11.37 14.54 8.44
C ASN A 206 10.64 15.34 7.35
N GLY A 207 10.64 14.81 6.11
CA GLY A 207 9.86 15.37 5.02
C GLY A 207 10.55 16.48 4.24
N LYS A 208 11.81 16.79 4.53
CA LYS A 208 12.55 17.86 3.84
C LYS A 208 12.55 17.66 2.32
N LYS A 209 12.55 18.73 1.53
CA LYS A 209 12.77 18.64 0.08
C LYS A 209 14.24 18.30 -0.26
N THR A 210 14.46 17.40 -1.22
CA THR A 210 15.79 17.18 -1.82
C THR A 210 15.81 17.40 -3.33
N GLU A 211 16.97 17.78 -3.83
CA GLU A 211 17.24 17.99 -5.26
C GLU A 211 17.77 16.71 -5.94
N THR A 212 17.99 15.61 -5.20
CA THR A 212 18.50 14.35 -5.76
C THR A 212 17.60 13.16 -5.41
N ARG A 213 17.48 12.21 -6.33
CA ARG A 213 16.76 10.93 -6.12
C ARG A 213 17.56 9.88 -5.34
N SER A 214 18.83 10.14 -5.07
CA SER A 214 19.77 9.14 -4.53
C SER A 214 19.51 8.74 -3.08
N GLY A 215 18.67 9.48 -2.35
CA GLY A 215 18.42 9.26 -0.92
C GLY A 215 19.51 9.76 0.02
N VAL A 216 20.76 9.91 -0.44
CA VAL A 216 21.91 10.18 0.46
C VAL A 216 21.78 11.50 1.24
N SER A 217 21.15 12.52 0.66
CA SER A 217 20.93 13.81 1.33
C SER A 217 19.81 13.77 2.39
N GLY A 218 19.03 12.70 2.37
CA GLY A 218 17.69 12.63 2.94
C GLY A 218 16.69 13.56 2.25
N GLY A 219 15.41 13.39 2.58
CA GLY A 219 14.28 14.16 2.06
C GLY A 219 13.52 13.48 0.92
N TYR A 220 12.54 14.21 0.37
CA TYR A 220 11.68 13.82 -0.76
C TYR A 220 12.06 14.55 -2.04
N TYR A 221 12.38 13.81 -3.10
CA TYR A 221 12.67 14.35 -4.43
C TYR A 221 11.41 14.64 -5.25
N MET A 222 10.46 13.71 -5.23
CA MET A 222 9.23 13.82 -6.03
C MET A 222 8.36 14.99 -5.54
N PRO A 223 7.52 15.59 -6.41
CA PRO A 223 6.59 16.63 -6.00
C PRO A 223 5.76 16.19 -4.79
N VAL A 224 5.59 17.08 -3.81
CA VAL A 224 4.89 16.73 -2.56
C VAL A 224 3.46 16.21 -2.78
N GLU A 225 2.75 16.73 -3.78
CA GLU A 225 1.40 16.27 -4.12
C GLU A 225 1.37 14.85 -4.69
N TYR A 226 2.46 14.40 -5.33
CA TYR A 226 2.63 12.99 -5.72
C TYR A 226 2.85 12.11 -4.48
N VAL A 227 3.73 12.52 -3.55
CA VAL A 227 3.99 11.77 -2.31
C VAL A 227 2.72 11.59 -1.48
N LYS A 228 1.92 12.66 -1.32
CA LYS A 228 0.62 12.61 -0.65
C LYS A 228 -0.39 11.71 -1.35
N GLU A 229 -0.34 11.61 -2.67
CA GLU A 229 -1.20 10.73 -3.43
C GLU A 229 -0.82 9.26 -3.22
N VAL A 230 0.48 8.94 -3.26
CA VAL A 230 1.03 7.62 -2.93
C VAL A 230 0.61 7.19 -1.52
N GLU A 231 0.82 8.04 -0.51
CA GLU A 231 0.40 7.74 0.87
C GLU A 231 -1.11 7.54 0.96
N ARG A 232 -1.91 8.41 0.33
CA ARG A 232 -3.37 8.23 0.31
C ARG A 232 -3.74 6.89 -0.32
N ALA A 233 -3.14 6.51 -1.43
CA ALA A 233 -3.48 5.28 -2.14
C ALA A 233 -3.11 4.03 -1.33
N GLN A 234 -1.92 4.03 -0.72
CA GLN A 234 -1.37 2.85 -0.07
C GLN A 234 -1.75 2.71 1.40
N THR A 235 -1.93 3.80 2.16
CA THR A 235 -1.96 3.73 3.65
C THR A 235 -3.24 4.26 4.28
N SER A 236 -4.16 4.87 3.53
CA SER A 236 -5.35 5.53 4.12
C SER A 236 -6.39 4.60 4.79
N HIS A 237 -6.28 3.28 4.60
CA HIS A 237 -7.07 2.28 5.29
C HIS A 237 -6.47 1.86 6.64
N LEU A 238 -5.25 2.29 6.97
CA LEU A 238 -4.62 2.02 8.27
C LEU A 238 -5.33 2.79 9.39
N PRO A 239 -5.13 2.37 10.67
CA PRO A 239 -5.61 3.11 11.83
C PRO A 239 -5.14 4.58 11.83
N ASP A 240 -5.81 5.43 12.61
CA ASP A 240 -5.37 6.83 12.71
C ASP A 240 -3.94 6.89 13.27
N ALA A 241 -3.14 7.80 12.74
CA ALA A 241 -1.79 8.02 13.25
C ALA A 241 -1.84 8.40 14.74
N TYR A 242 -0.86 7.93 15.51
CA TYR A 242 -0.78 8.23 16.95
C TYR A 242 -0.72 9.75 17.20
N ASP A 243 0.13 10.45 16.47
CA ASP A 243 0.10 11.91 16.36
C ASP A 243 0.09 12.29 14.86
N PRO A 244 -1.04 12.82 14.36
CA PRO A 244 -1.24 13.12 12.93
C PRO A 244 -0.57 14.41 12.47
N THR A 245 0.32 15.00 13.28
CA THR A 245 1.07 16.21 12.91
C THR A 245 1.87 15.96 11.63
N PRO A 246 1.59 16.71 10.54
CA PRO A 246 2.34 16.56 9.31
C PRO A 246 3.82 16.92 9.49
N ILE A 247 4.69 16.24 8.75
CA ILE A 247 6.11 16.58 8.67
C ILE A 247 6.35 17.74 7.71
N GLU A 248 7.61 18.07 7.40
CA GLU A 248 7.93 19.11 6.42
C GLU A 248 7.24 18.88 5.07
N GLN A 249 7.03 19.98 4.34
CA GLN A 249 6.21 20.03 3.12
C GLN A 249 4.72 19.67 3.34
N GLY A 250 4.29 19.42 4.58
CA GLY A 250 2.92 19.02 4.91
C GLY A 250 2.59 17.60 4.47
N ILE A 251 3.59 16.73 4.37
CA ILE A 251 3.42 15.29 4.12
C ILE A 251 2.76 14.68 5.37
N GLY A 252 1.83 13.75 5.16
CA GLY A 252 1.11 13.11 6.25
C GLY A 252 2.01 12.17 7.04
N VAL A 253 1.42 11.54 8.04
CA VAL A 253 2.04 10.46 8.83
C VAL A 253 0.99 9.38 9.08
N TYR A 254 1.44 8.14 9.22
CA TYR A 254 0.61 6.97 9.45
C TYR A 254 1.20 6.00 10.48
N TYR A 255 2.24 6.38 11.22
CA TYR A 255 2.72 5.58 12.34
C TYR A 255 1.63 5.42 13.42
N THR A 256 1.35 4.18 13.78
CA THR A 256 0.20 3.79 14.62
C THR A 256 0.38 2.35 15.10
N ASP A 257 -0.60 1.81 15.81
CA ASP A 257 -0.69 0.37 16.07
C ASP A 257 -1.97 -0.23 15.45
N LEU A 258 -1.91 -1.52 15.10
CA LEU A 258 -3.09 -2.32 14.74
C LEU A 258 -3.33 -3.36 15.83
N LYS A 259 -4.50 -3.35 16.48
CA LYS A 259 -4.91 -4.41 17.40
C LYS A 259 -5.81 -5.40 16.68
N TRP A 260 -5.30 -6.60 16.42
CA TRP A 260 -6.01 -7.63 15.67
C TRP A 260 -5.61 -9.03 16.13
N GLY A 261 -6.59 -9.92 16.35
CA GLY A 261 -6.33 -11.29 16.80
C GLY A 261 -5.69 -11.41 18.18
N GLY A 262 -5.86 -10.41 19.05
CA GLY A 262 -5.21 -10.38 20.36
C GLY A 262 -3.74 -9.90 20.32
N ILE A 263 -3.25 -9.47 19.15
CA ILE A 263 -1.89 -8.98 18.94
C ILE A 263 -1.92 -7.48 18.67
N SER A 264 -0.95 -6.74 19.21
CA SER A 264 -0.71 -5.34 18.84
C SER A 264 0.49 -5.26 17.90
N PHE A 265 0.26 -4.79 16.67
CA PHE A 265 1.27 -4.61 15.64
C PHE A 265 1.65 -3.14 15.57
N ALA A 266 2.90 -2.79 15.89
CA ALA A 266 3.39 -1.42 15.74
C ALA A 266 3.76 -1.16 14.27
N ILE A 267 3.15 -0.15 13.67
CA ILE A 267 3.41 0.35 12.32
C ILE A 267 4.22 1.63 12.46
N LEU A 268 5.50 1.60 12.08
CA LEU A 268 6.45 2.63 12.51
C LEU A 268 6.68 3.77 11.51
N GLU A 269 6.53 3.52 10.20
CA GLU A 269 6.85 4.53 9.17
C GLU A 269 8.30 5.07 9.30
N ASP A 270 9.20 4.25 9.83
CA ASP A 270 10.52 4.65 10.33
C ASP A 270 11.39 5.39 9.29
N ARG A 271 11.41 4.93 8.03
CA ARG A 271 12.21 5.53 6.96
C ARG A 271 11.86 6.99 6.69
N LYS A 272 10.63 7.42 6.98
CA LYS A 272 10.20 8.83 6.85
C LYS A 272 11.00 9.77 7.78
N PHE A 273 11.41 9.28 8.93
CA PHE A 273 12.08 10.07 9.98
C PHE A 273 13.60 9.89 9.99
N LYS A 274 14.12 8.79 9.44
CA LYS A 274 15.57 8.53 9.37
C LYS A 274 16.31 9.67 8.63
N SER A 275 17.44 10.09 9.18
CA SER A 275 18.30 11.14 8.60
C SER A 275 19.01 10.65 7.33
N GLY A 276 19.40 11.58 6.45
CA GLY A 276 20.24 11.26 5.29
C GLY A 276 21.61 10.69 5.65
N LEU A 277 22.26 10.06 4.68
CA LEU A 277 23.53 9.37 4.83
C LEU A 277 24.77 10.27 4.80
N LEU A 278 24.66 11.53 4.37
CA LEU A 278 25.83 12.42 4.17
C LEU A 278 26.72 12.59 5.41
N ASP A 279 26.15 12.57 6.61
CA ASP A 279 26.89 12.77 7.84
C ASP A 279 27.32 11.46 8.53
N LEU A 280 26.81 10.30 8.11
CA LEU A 280 27.12 8.99 8.73
C LEU A 280 28.63 8.68 8.77
N PRO A 281 29.40 8.88 7.70
CA PRO A 281 30.85 8.65 7.74
C PRO A 281 31.59 9.57 8.72
N LYS A 282 31.03 10.75 9.05
CA LYS A 282 31.61 11.64 10.06
C LYS A 282 31.45 11.07 11.47
N TYR A 283 30.35 10.36 11.73
CA TYR A 283 30.03 9.80 13.04
C TYR A 283 30.58 8.38 13.23
N ALA A 284 30.81 7.63 12.16
CA ALA A 284 31.30 6.26 12.20
C ALA A 284 32.34 5.97 11.09
N PRO A 285 33.49 6.64 11.10
CA PRO A 285 34.51 6.51 10.05
C PRO A 285 35.10 5.09 9.94
N ASP A 286 35.14 4.35 11.06
CA ASP A 286 35.64 2.97 11.08
C ASP A 286 34.66 1.97 10.43
N ILE A 287 33.38 2.32 10.36
CA ILE A 287 32.31 1.49 9.76
C ILE A 287 32.14 1.83 8.28
N PHE A 288 32.37 3.10 7.90
CA PHE A 288 32.20 3.60 6.53
C PHE A 288 33.51 4.20 5.99
N PRO A 289 34.58 3.40 5.83
CA PRO A 289 35.88 3.89 5.39
C PRO A 289 35.86 4.50 3.98
N ASP A 290 34.98 4.02 3.09
CA ASP A 290 34.77 4.58 1.74
C ASP A 290 33.61 5.58 1.69
N GLY A 291 33.20 6.08 2.86
CA GLY A 291 32.22 7.15 3.01
C GLY A 291 30.79 6.70 2.72
N THR A 292 30.01 7.57 2.07
CA THR A 292 28.58 7.33 1.84
C THR A 292 28.27 6.15 0.94
N ARG A 293 29.26 5.66 0.18
CA ARG A 293 29.14 4.45 -0.65
C ARG A 293 28.94 3.19 0.18
N ASP A 294 29.66 3.05 1.30
CA ASP A 294 29.50 1.92 2.21
C ASP A 294 28.15 1.97 2.93
N ALA A 295 27.73 3.18 3.33
CA ALA A 295 26.44 3.40 3.97
C ALA A 295 25.23 3.05 3.07
N LEU A 296 25.36 3.25 1.75
CA LEU A 296 24.36 2.85 0.75
C LEU A 296 24.23 1.33 0.62
N LEU A 297 25.33 0.57 0.75
CA LEU A 297 25.34 -0.88 0.51
C LEU A 297 24.83 -1.70 1.71
N ILE A 298 25.03 -1.20 2.94
CA ILE A 298 24.82 -1.97 4.18
C ILE A 298 23.34 -2.01 4.61
N LEU A 299 22.50 -1.06 4.17
CA LEU A 299 21.14 -0.85 4.68
C LEU A 299 20.00 -1.36 3.76
N MET A 300 20.33 -2.13 2.72
CA MET A 300 19.34 -2.75 1.83
C MET A 300 18.56 -3.93 2.44
N LEU A 301 18.79 -4.28 3.72
CA LEU A 301 18.26 -5.49 4.35
C LEU A 301 17.57 -5.20 5.69
N THR A 302 16.38 -4.60 5.72
CA THR A 302 15.65 -4.49 7.00
C THR A 302 14.13 -4.56 6.84
N LEU A 303 13.55 -5.65 7.36
CA LEU A 303 12.13 -5.81 7.76
C LEU A 303 11.83 -5.03 9.07
N GLU A 304 12.44 -3.87 9.29
CA GLU A 304 12.37 -3.11 10.56
C GLU A 304 11.02 -2.44 10.81
N ASN A 305 10.12 -2.43 9.83
CA ASN A 305 8.98 -1.52 9.82
C ASN A 305 7.75 -2.04 10.57
N LEU A 306 7.78 -3.30 11.04
CA LEU A 306 6.70 -3.91 11.83
C LEU A 306 7.27 -4.66 13.04
N ILE A 307 6.89 -4.21 14.24
CA ILE A 307 7.27 -4.86 15.51
C ILE A 307 6.04 -5.49 16.14
N PHE A 308 6.17 -6.74 16.56
CA PHE A 308 5.13 -7.49 17.26
C PHE A 308 5.28 -7.27 18.76
N LEU A 309 4.22 -6.78 19.40
CA LEU A 309 4.14 -6.73 20.85
C LEU A 309 3.05 -7.69 21.31
N GLU A 310 3.47 -8.75 21.98
CA GLU A 310 2.56 -9.70 22.61
C GLU A 310 1.91 -9.00 23.80
N GLN A 311 0.58 -8.84 23.76
CA GLN A 311 -0.16 -8.39 24.94
C GLN A 311 -0.25 -9.57 25.90
N ASN A 312 0.66 -9.61 26.88
CA ASN A 312 0.47 -10.43 28.07
C ASN A 312 -0.74 -9.87 28.82
N TYR A 313 -1.90 -10.51 28.64
CA TYR A 313 -3.08 -10.30 29.49
C TYR A 313 -2.97 -11.12 30.78
#